data_AF-A0A239U5A6-F1
#
_entry.id   AF-A0A239U5A6-F1
#
_cell.length_a   1.000
_cell.length_b   1.000
_cell.length_c   1.000
_cell.angle_alpha   90.00
_cell.angle_beta   90.00
_cell.angle_gamma   90.00
#
_symmetry.space_group_name_H-M   'P 1'
#
loop_
_entity.id
_entity.type
_entity.pdbx_description
1 polymer ?
#
loop_
_entity_poly.entity_id
_entity_poly.type
_entity_poly.pdbx_seq_one_letter_code
_entity_poly.pdbx_strand_id
1 'polypeptide(L)'
;MTTTDDKIKSDHGKQQNIKIELLKWLNEGKNSYEIIYEFAKYLEDVSSEPGYADIVLKDIRSVYGIGLNEPSILSNELLEIRNRLAKLETALKSADNEEIQNHLKFAIEHHKKKIQELEHKLEQ
;
A
#
# COMPACT_ATOMS: atom_id res chain seq x y z
N MET A 1 8.80 13.37 33.67
CA MET A 1 9.00 14.69 33.03
C MET A 1 10.25 14.54 32.17
N THR A 2 10.10 14.31 30.86
CA THR A 2 11.21 14.12 29.93
C THR A 2 11.92 15.45 29.70
N THR A 3 13.24 15.46 29.76
CA THR A 3 14.04 16.68 29.60
C THR A 3 14.19 17.02 28.12
N THR A 4 14.46 18.29 27.79
CA THR A 4 14.67 18.76 26.41
C THR A 4 15.77 17.96 25.69
N ASP A 5 16.82 17.55 26.41
CA ASP A 5 17.90 16.70 25.88
C ASP A 5 17.43 15.28 25.52
N ASP A 6 16.49 14.70 26.28
CA ASP A 6 15.91 13.39 25.96
C ASP A 6 15.09 13.44 24.68
N LYS A 7 14.39 14.56 24.46
CA LYS A 7 13.62 14.80 23.22
C LYS A 7 14.54 14.96 22.01
N ILE A 8 15.61 15.75 22.13
CA ILE A 8 16.59 15.97 21.05
C ILE A 8 17.27 14.65 20.65
N LYS A 9 17.66 13.80 21.62
CA LYS A 9 18.26 12.49 21.34
C LYS A 9 17.27 11.54 20.66
N SER A 10 16.01 11.54 21.09
CA SER A 10 14.93 10.75 20.47
C SER A 10 14.66 11.18 19.03
N ASP A 11 14.55 12.48 18.78
CA ASP A 11 14.32 13.04 17.44
C ASP A 11 15.52 12.78 16.52
N HIS A 12 16.75 12.86 17.03
CA HIS A 12 17.95 12.45 16.29
C HIS A 12 17.95 10.96 15.93
N GLY A 13 17.51 10.09 16.84
CA GLY A 13 17.38 8.65 16.59
C GLY A 13 16.40 8.35 15.46
N LYS A 14 15.23 9.00 15.47
CA LYS A 14 14.25 8.90 14.38
C LYS A 14 14.84 9.37 13.05
N GLN A 15 15.48 10.53 13.01
CA GLN A 15 16.10 11.02 11.77
C GLN A 15 17.21 10.10 11.24
N GLN A 16 17.95 9.42 12.12
CA GLN A 16 18.97 8.47 11.70
C GLN A 16 18.36 7.19 11.13
N ASN A 17 17.29 6.67 11.74
CA ASN A 17 16.62 5.45 11.28
C ASN A 17 16.12 5.59 9.84
N ILE A 18 15.44 6.70 9.52
CA ILE A 18 14.90 6.88 8.17
C ILE A 18 15.99 7.06 7.11
N LYS A 19 17.14 7.64 7.46
CA LYS A 19 18.29 7.72 6.54
C LYS A 19 18.86 6.33 6.22
N ILE A 20 18.96 5.47 7.23
CA ILE A 20 19.42 4.08 7.06
C ILE A 20 18.43 3.29 6.20
N GLU A 21 17.13 3.41 6.49
CA GLU A 21 16.09 2.75 5.70
C GLU A 21 16.08 3.24 4.25
N LEU A 22 16.23 4.55 4.00
CA LEU A 22 16.32 5.09 2.64
C LEU A 22 17.50 4.48 1.86
N LEU A 23 18.69 4.41 2.46
CA LEU A 23 19.86 3.79 1.84
C LEU A 23 19.61 2.30 1.55
N LYS A 24 18.96 1.60 2.47
CA LYS A 24 18.60 0.19 2.30
C LYS A 24 17.62 0.00 1.14
N TRP A 25 16.55 0.79 1.06
CA TRP A 25 15.56 0.72 -0.02
C TRP A 25 16.18 1.00 -1.40
N LEU A 26 17.11 1.95 -1.48
CA LEU A 26 17.87 2.22 -2.70
C LEU A 26 18.76 1.02 -3.08
N ASN A 27 19.44 0.41 -2.11
CA ASN A 27 20.27 -0.79 -2.35
C ASN A 27 19.44 -2.02 -2.75
N GLU A 28 18.20 -2.12 -2.27
CA GLU A 28 17.23 -3.16 -2.65
C GLU A 28 16.64 -2.94 -4.06
N GLY A 29 16.89 -1.78 -4.67
CA GLY A 29 16.35 -1.44 -5.98
C GLY A 29 14.85 -1.14 -5.97
N LYS A 30 14.28 -0.71 -4.83
CA LYS A 30 12.88 -0.27 -4.75
C LYS A 30 12.63 0.90 -5.70
N ASN A 31 11.48 0.91 -6.36
CA ASN A 31 11.12 2.03 -7.22
C ASN A 31 10.77 3.28 -6.39
N SER A 32 10.75 4.44 -7.03
CA SER A 32 10.51 5.73 -6.38
C SER A 32 9.19 5.78 -5.61
N TYR A 33 8.12 5.19 -6.14
CA TYR A 33 6.80 5.19 -5.51
C TYR A 33 6.74 4.26 -4.29
N GLU A 34 7.39 3.11 -4.35
CA GLU A 34 7.58 2.24 -3.21
C GLU A 34 8.36 2.95 -2.10
N ILE A 35 9.44 3.65 -2.44
CA ILE A 35 10.21 4.45 -1.48
C ILE A 35 9.33 5.53 -0.84
N ILE A 36 8.51 6.24 -1.63
CA ILE A 36 7.59 7.27 -1.11
C ILE A 36 6.57 6.64 -0.15
N TYR A 37 6.02 5.48 -0.48
CA TYR A 37 5.05 4.80 0.39
C TYR A 37 5.69 4.27 1.68
N GLU A 38 6.88 3.66 1.60
CA GLU A 38 7.64 3.23 2.79
C GLU A 38 8.00 4.42 3.69
N PHE A 39 8.37 5.55 3.09
CA PHE A 39 8.63 6.80 3.80
C PHE A 39 7.35 7.33 4.48
N ALA A 40 6.19 7.23 3.82
CA ALA A 40 4.92 7.64 4.41
C ALA A 40 4.53 6.76 5.61
N LYS A 41 4.74 5.43 5.53
CA LYS A 41 4.55 4.53 6.68
C LYS A 41 5.45 4.89 7.85
N TYR A 42 6.71 5.23 7.56
CA TYR A 42 7.62 5.70 8.59
C TYR A 42 7.12 6.99 9.25
N LEU A 43 6.66 7.96 8.45
CA LEU A 43 6.12 9.21 8.98
C LEU A 43 4.88 8.99 9.84
N GLU A 44 3.94 8.14 9.39
CA GLU A 44 2.74 7.75 10.13
C GLU A 44 3.08 7.17 11.52
N ASP A 45 4.08 6.28 11.58
CA ASP A 45 4.54 5.68 12.84
C ASP A 45 5.16 6.72 13.79
N VAL A 46 6.01 7.61 13.27
CA VAL A 46 6.70 8.59 14.13
C VAL A 46 5.87 9.81 14.52
N SER A 47 4.84 10.16 13.72
CA SER A 47 3.90 11.25 13.98
C SER A 47 2.67 10.80 14.76
N SER A 48 2.41 9.49 14.85
CA SER A 48 1.18 8.93 15.41
C SER A 48 -0.09 9.44 14.71
N GLU A 49 -0.04 9.53 13.37
CA GLU A 49 -1.15 9.98 12.52
C GLU A 49 -1.66 8.82 11.64
N PRO A 50 -2.54 7.93 12.17
CA PRO A 50 -3.00 6.75 11.44
C PRO A 50 -3.66 7.10 10.10
N GLY A 51 -3.32 6.35 9.06
CA GLY A 51 -3.90 6.48 7.72
C GLY A 51 -3.21 7.48 6.79
N TYR A 52 -2.15 8.17 7.22
CA TYR A 52 -1.34 9.01 6.34
C TYR A 52 -0.75 8.21 5.17
N ALA A 53 -0.20 7.03 5.42
CA ALA A 53 0.36 6.16 4.39
C ALA A 53 -0.72 5.71 3.38
N ASP A 54 -1.94 5.43 3.85
CA ASP A 54 -3.05 5.04 2.99
C ASP A 54 -3.50 6.18 2.07
N ILE A 55 -3.50 7.41 2.56
CA ILE A 55 -3.76 8.61 1.75
C ILE A 55 -2.69 8.73 0.64
N VAL A 56 -1.41 8.61 1.01
CA VAL A 56 -0.30 8.67 0.04
C VAL A 56 -0.42 7.58 -1.01
N LEU A 57 -0.72 6.34 -0.63
CA LEU A 57 -0.90 5.23 -1.57
C LEU A 57 -2.08 5.47 -2.52
N LYS A 58 -3.19 6.00 -2.00
CA LYS A 58 -4.35 6.37 -2.80
C LYS A 58 -4.02 7.44 -3.84
N ASP A 59 -3.25 8.46 -3.46
CA ASP A 59 -2.82 9.51 -4.37
C ASP A 59 -1.83 8.98 -5.42
N ILE A 60 -0.91 8.09 -5.03
CA ILE A 60 -0.02 7.38 -5.97
C ILE A 60 -0.84 6.63 -7.03
N ARG A 61 -1.82 5.83 -6.60
CA ARG A 61 -2.66 5.04 -7.52
C ARG A 61 -3.54 5.90 -8.39
N SER A 62 -4.19 6.92 -7.82
CA SER A 62 -5.14 7.76 -8.57
C SER A 62 -4.45 8.70 -9.55
N VAL A 63 -3.38 9.38 -9.14
CA VAL A 63 -2.69 10.36 -9.97
C VAL A 63 -1.72 9.68 -10.92
N TYR A 64 -0.75 8.92 -10.40
CA TYR A 64 0.30 8.33 -11.22
C TYR A 64 -0.19 7.08 -11.95
N GLY A 65 -0.87 6.18 -11.24
CA GLY A 65 -1.45 4.98 -11.85
C GLY A 65 -2.54 5.30 -12.88
N ILE A 66 -3.67 5.86 -12.43
CA ILE A 66 -4.83 6.08 -13.30
C ILE A 66 -4.67 7.33 -14.18
N GLY A 67 -4.22 8.45 -13.60
CA GLY A 67 -4.16 9.74 -14.29
C GLY A 67 -3.03 9.86 -15.31
N LEU A 68 -1.86 9.28 -15.01
CA LEU A 68 -0.68 9.31 -15.88
C LEU A 68 -0.40 7.97 -16.58
N ASN A 69 -1.23 6.94 -16.34
CA ASN A 69 -1.06 5.59 -16.87
C ASN A 69 0.33 4.97 -16.58
N GLU A 70 0.90 5.24 -15.40
CA GLU A 70 2.21 4.71 -15.02
C GLU A 70 2.18 3.17 -14.90
N PRO A 71 2.83 2.42 -15.81
CA PRO A 71 2.65 0.97 -15.89
C PRO A 71 3.11 0.22 -14.65
N SER A 72 4.15 0.71 -13.96
CA SER A 72 4.64 0.05 -12.74
C SER A 72 3.63 0.12 -11.60
N ILE A 73 2.92 1.24 -11.47
CA ILE A 73 1.88 1.43 -10.45
C ILE A 73 0.65 0.58 -10.75
N LEU A 74 0.19 0.61 -12.00
CA LEU A 74 -0.95 -0.20 -12.46
C LEU A 74 -0.66 -1.70 -12.27
N SER A 75 0.55 -2.16 -12.62
CA SER A 75 0.98 -3.55 -12.46
C SER A 75 1.06 -3.97 -11.00
N ASN A 76 1.59 -3.11 -10.13
CA ASN A 76 1.65 -3.38 -8.68
C ASN A 76 0.24 -3.46 -8.06
N GLU A 77 -0.65 -2.51 -8.37
CA GLU A 77 -2.05 -2.55 -7.91
C GLU A 77 -2.76 -3.82 -8.41
N LEU A 78 -2.55 -4.19 -9.68
CA LEU A 78 -3.11 -5.41 -10.26
C LEU A 78 -2.65 -6.67 -9.53
N LEU A 79 -1.35 -6.77 -9.22
CA LEU A 79 -0.79 -7.90 -8.46
C LEU A 79 -1.41 -8.00 -7.06
N GLU A 80 -1.53 -6.88 -6.35
CA GLU A 80 -2.16 -6.85 -5.03
C GLU A 80 -3.62 -7.29 -5.06
N ILE A 81 -4.40 -6.80 -6.03
CA ILE A 81 -5.82 -7.14 -6.16
C ILE A 81 -5.99 -8.62 -6.53
N ARG A 82 -5.14 -9.17 -7.41
CA ARG A 82 -5.11 -10.61 -7.71
C ARG A 82 -4.80 -11.45 -6.48
N ASN A 83 -3.81 -11.05 -5.68
CA ASN A 83 -3.47 -11.72 -4.43
C ASN A 83 -4.63 -11.66 -3.42
N ARG A 84 -5.33 -10.52 -3.33
CA ARG A 84 -6.50 -10.37 -2.46
C ARG A 84 -7.67 -11.22 -2.95
N LEU A 85 -7.91 -11.25 -4.26
CA LEU A 85 -8.94 -12.08 -4.89
C LEU A 85 -8.71 -13.56 -4.56
N ALA A 86 -7.49 -14.08 -4.72
CA ALA A 86 -7.16 -15.46 -4.39
C ALA A 86 -7.46 -15.81 -2.91
N LYS A 87 -7.19 -14.89 -1.99
CA LYS A 87 -7.53 -15.04 -0.57
C LYS A 87 -9.06 -15.05 -0.35
N LEU A 88 -9.80 -14.18 -1.03
CA LEU A 88 -11.26 -14.14 -0.95
C LEU A 88 -11.91 -15.40 -1.52
N GLU A 89 -11.41 -15.91 -2.65
CA GLU A 89 -11.89 -17.16 -3.25
C GLU A 89 -11.59 -18.37 -2.35
N THR A 90 -10.44 -18.38 -1.68
CA THR A 90 -10.11 -19.39 -0.67
C THR A 90 -11.06 -19.31 0.52
N ALA A 91 -11.31 -18.10 1.03
CA ALA A 91 -12.23 -17.87 2.15
C ALA A 91 -13.67 -18.27 1.80
N LEU A 92 -14.11 -18.06 0.55
CA LEU A 92 -15.45 -18.45 0.09
C LEU A 92 -15.65 -19.97 0.12
N LYS A 93 -14.61 -20.75 -0.22
CA LYS A 93 -14.67 -22.23 -0.19
C LYS A 93 -14.87 -22.79 1.22
N SER A 94 -14.38 -22.08 2.23
CA SER A 94 -14.47 -22.45 3.64
C SER A 94 -15.57 -21.71 4.40
N ALA A 95 -16.44 -20.97 3.72
CA ALA A 95 -17.48 -20.18 4.38
C ALA A 95 -18.71 -21.05 4.66
N ASP A 96 -19.05 -21.21 5.94
CA ASP A 96 -20.16 -22.07 6.39
C ASP A 96 -21.51 -21.34 6.49
N ASN A 97 -21.54 -20.02 6.29
CA ASN A 97 -22.73 -19.18 6.43
C ASN A 97 -23.05 -18.48 5.10
N GLU A 98 -24.32 -18.52 4.69
CA GLU A 98 -24.84 -17.91 3.47
C GLU A 98 -24.64 -16.38 3.40
N GLU A 99 -24.80 -15.66 4.51
CA GLU A 99 -24.54 -14.22 4.59
C GLU A 99 -23.05 -13.90 4.28
N ILE A 100 -22.15 -14.67 4.89
CA ILE A 100 -20.70 -14.54 4.67
C ILE A 100 -20.36 -14.89 3.21
N GLN A 101 -20.95 -15.97 2.68
CA GLN A 101 -20.77 -16.34 1.28
C GLN A 101 -21.23 -15.22 0.34
N ASN A 102 -22.37 -14.57 0.62
CA ASN A 102 -22.90 -13.49 -0.22
C ASN A 102 -22.01 -12.24 -0.18
N HIS A 103 -21.51 -11.85 0.99
CA HIS A 103 -20.54 -10.74 1.10
C HIS A 103 -19.23 -11.06 0.37
N LEU A 104 -18.72 -12.28 0.49
CA LEU A 104 -17.51 -12.71 -0.20
C LEU A 104 -17.71 -12.72 -1.73
N LYS A 105 -18.85 -13.21 -2.22
CA LYS A 105 -19.20 -13.17 -3.65
C LYS A 105 -19.23 -11.73 -4.18
N PHE A 106 -19.86 -10.80 -3.46
CA PHE A 106 -19.87 -9.39 -3.85
C PHE A 106 -18.47 -8.78 -3.92
N ALA A 107 -17.64 -9.05 -2.91
CA ALA A 107 -16.26 -8.59 -2.89
C ALA A 107 -15.45 -9.18 -4.06
N ILE A 108 -15.60 -10.48 -4.35
CA ILE A 108 -14.95 -11.16 -5.47
C ILE A 108 -15.30 -10.50 -6.81
N GLU A 109 -16.58 -10.26 -7.08
CA GLU A 109 -17.01 -9.63 -8.33
C GLU A 109 -16.47 -8.19 -8.47
N HIS A 110 -16.44 -7.42 -7.37
CA HIS A 110 -15.80 -6.11 -7.38
C HIS A 110 -14.30 -6.19 -7.73
N HIS A 111 -13.56 -7.14 -7.15
CA HIS A 111 -12.12 -7.31 -7.44
C HIS A 111 -11.89 -7.77 -8.89
N LYS A 112 -12.72 -8.67 -9.42
CA LYS A 112 -12.64 -9.10 -10.84
C LYS A 112 -12.86 -7.94 -11.80
N LYS A 113 -13.86 -7.09 -11.55
CA LYS A 113 -14.11 -5.90 -12.37
C LYS A 113 -12.91 -4.96 -12.35
N LYS A 114 -12.36 -4.70 -11.17
CA LYS A 114 -11.18 -3.84 -11.02
C LYS A 114 -9.93 -4.41 -11.71
N ILE A 115 -9.74 -5.73 -11.68
CA ILE A 115 -8.68 -6.42 -12.44
C ILE A 115 -8.82 -6.14 -13.94
N GLN A 116 -10.02 -6.33 -14.50
CA GLN A 116 -10.28 -6.07 -15.92
C GLN A 116 -10.00 -4.61 -16.31
N GLU A 117 -10.39 -3.65 -15.46
CA GLU A 117 -10.11 -2.23 -15.69
C GLU A 117 -8.61 -1.93 -15.73
N LEU A 118 -7.82 -2.55 -14.85
CA LEU A 118 -6.37 -2.35 -14.79
C LEU A 118 -5.65 -3.07 -15.93
N GLU A 119 -6.06 -4.29 -16.29
CA GLU A 119 -5.55 -5.03 -17.44
C GLU A 119 -5.76 -4.23 -18.73
N HIS A 120 -6.95 -3.71 -18.94
CA HIS A 120 -7.26 -2.90 -20.12
C HIS A 120 -6.36 -1.65 -20.22
N LYS A 121 -6.05 -1.01 -19.09
CA LYS A 121 -5.14 0.16 -19.06
C LYS A 121 -3.69 -0.19 -19.37
N LEU A 122 -3.25 -1.41 -19.04
CA LEU A 122 -1.89 -1.88 -19.32
C LEU A 122 -1.70 -2.34 -20.77
N GLU A 123 -2.79 -2.62 -21.48
CA GLU A 123 -2.78 -3.02 -22.90
C GLU A 123 -2.83 -1.82 -23.88
N GLN A 124 -3.10 -0.61 -23.39
CA GLN A 124 -3.16 0.63 -24.17
C GLN A 124 -1.78 1.28 -24.33
#